data_AF-A0A5N4CKU8-F1
#
_entry.id   AF-A0A5N4CKU8-F1
#
_cell.length_a   1.000
_cell.length_b   1.000
_cell.length_c   1.000
_cell.angle_alpha   90.00
_cell.angle_beta   90.00
_cell.angle_gamma   90.00
#
_symmetry.space_group_name_H-M   'P 1'
#
loop_
_entity.id
_entity.type
_entity.pdbx_description
1 polymer ?
#
loop_
_entity_poly.entity_id
_entity_poly.type
_entity_poly.pdbx_seq_one_letter_code
_entity_poly.pdbx_strand_id
1 'polypeptide(L)'
;HLAQNPFVCDCHLKWLADYLQDNPIETSGARCSSPRRLANKRISQIKSKKFRCSGSEDYRSRFSSECFMDLVCPEKCRCEGTIVDCSNQKLARIPSHLPEYVTDLRLNDNEVSVLEATGIFKKLPNLRKINLSNNKIKEMREGAFDGAASVQELMLTGNQLETVHGRMFRGLSGLKTLMLRSNLISCVSNDTFAGLSSVRLLSLYDNRISTITPGAFTTLVSLSTINLLANPFNCNCHLAWLGKWLRKRRIVSGNPRCQKPFFLKEIPIQDVAIQDFTCEGVKLEP
;
A
#
# COMPACT_ATOMS: atom_id res chain seq x y z
N HIS A 1 6.30 21.63 -36.81
CA HIS A 1 6.56 22.45 -35.61
C HIS A 1 6.45 21.56 -34.38
N LEU A 2 7.55 21.29 -33.66
CA LEU A 2 7.57 20.37 -32.52
C LEU A 2 7.77 21.07 -31.17
N ALA A 3 8.09 22.38 -31.17
CA ALA A 3 8.16 23.15 -29.93
C ALA A 3 6.87 23.09 -29.12
N GLN A 4 7.02 23.24 -27.80
CA GLN A 4 5.95 23.18 -26.79
C GLN A 4 5.34 21.80 -26.51
N ASN A 5 5.72 20.75 -27.25
CA ASN A 5 5.32 19.38 -26.89
C ASN A 5 6.09 18.89 -25.65
N PRO A 6 5.42 18.23 -24.69
CA PRO A 6 6.03 17.79 -23.43
C PRO A 6 6.81 16.47 -23.62
N PHE A 7 7.85 16.48 -24.45
CA PHE A 7 8.61 15.28 -24.79
C PHE A 7 9.26 14.60 -23.57
N VAL A 8 9.04 13.29 -23.45
CA VAL A 8 9.72 12.40 -22.50
C VAL A 8 10.98 11.86 -23.16
N CYS A 9 12.15 12.38 -22.79
CA CYS A 9 13.44 12.02 -23.38
C CYS A 9 14.06 10.78 -22.72
N ASP A 10 13.34 9.67 -22.77
CA ASP A 10 13.79 8.34 -22.34
C ASP A 10 14.38 7.53 -23.52
N CYS A 11 14.66 6.24 -23.31
CA CYS A 11 15.23 5.39 -24.36
C CYS A 11 14.35 5.22 -25.61
N HIS A 12 13.03 5.46 -25.54
CA HIS A 12 12.10 5.32 -26.65
C HIS A 12 12.07 6.55 -27.54
N LEU A 13 12.42 7.73 -27.02
CA LEU A 13 12.58 8.95 -27.84
C LEU A 13 13.99 9.07 -28.44
N LYS A 14 14.88 8.10 -28.19
CA LYS A 14 16.25 8.09 -28.72
C LYS A 14 16.27 8.24 -30.24
N TRP A 15 15.37 7.54 -30.95
CA TRP A 15 15.33 7.57 -32.42
C TRP A 15 15.12 8.99 -32.96
N LEU A 16 14.35 9.84 -32.27
CA LEU A 16 14.07 11.21 -32.71
C LEU A 16 15.33 12.07 -32.57
N ALA A 17 16.12 11.86 -31.51
CA ALA A 17 17.39 12.57 -31.36
C ALA A 17 18.41 12.15 -32.43
N ASP A 18 18.50 10.85 -32.72
CA ASP A 18 19.36 10.30 -33.79
C ASP A 18 18.93 10.86 -35.16
N TYR A 19 17.63 10.78 -35.46
CA TYR A 19 17.06 11.29 -36.70
C TYR A 19 17.30 12.79 -36.90
N LEU A 20 17.13 13.62 -35.86
CA LEU A 20 17.35 15.07 -35.93
C LEU A 20 18.83 15.48 -35.98
N GLN A 21 19.76 14.59 -35.61
CA GLN A 21 21.19 14.80 -35.81
C GLN A 21 21.58 14.52 -37.26
N ASP A 22 21.05 13.45 -37.84
CA ASP A 22 21.32 13.07 -39.23
C ASP A 22 20.53 13.92 -40.24
N ASN A 23 19.37 14.44 -39.82
CA ASN A 23 18.46 15.24 -40.64
C ASN A 23 18.17 16.56 -39.92
N PRO A 24 18.91 17.64 -40.20
CA PRO A 24 18.74 18.93 -39.55
C PRO A 24 17.46 19.64 -40.04
N ILE A 25 16.32 19.17 -39.52
CA ILE A 25 14.99 19.71 -39.81
C ILE A 25 14.63 20.74 -38.73
N GLU A 26 14.03 21.85 -39.16
CA GLU A 26 13.53 22.88 -38.25
C GLU A 26 12.40 22.33 -37.36
N THR A 27 12.73 22.01 -36.10
CA THR A 27 11.77 21.52 -35.10
C THR A 27 11.20 22.62 -34.23
N SER A 28 11.51 23.88 -34.54
CA SER A 28 11.20 25.07 -33.73
C SER A 28 11.83 25.01 -32.32
N GLY A 29 12.88 24.19 -32.14
CA GLY A 29 13.57 24.05 -30.86
C GLY A 29 12.88 23.11 -29.88
N ALA A 30 12.45 21.93 -30.33
CA ALA A 30 11.90 20.87 -29.49
C ALA A 30 12.83 20.56 -28.29
N ARG A 31 12.25 20.52 -27.09
CA ARG A 31 12.97 20.32 -25.83
C ARG A 31 12.32 19.21 -25.02
N CYS A 32 13.11 18.58 -24.18
CA CYS A 32 12.63 17.59 -23.21
C CYS A 32 11.86 18.28 -22.07
N SER A 33 10.70 17.75 -21.72
CA SER A 33 9.99 18.10 -20.48
C SER A 33 10.46 17.21 -19.32
N SER A 34 10.68 15.93 -19.59
CA SER A 34 11.17 14.94 -18.64
C SER A 34 12.20 13.99 -19.30
N PRO A 35 12.95 13.19 -18.53
CA PRO A 35 13.12 13.23 -17.07
C PRO A 35 13.90 14.49 -16.62
N ARG A 36 13.88 14.81 -15.32
CA ARG A 36 14.52 16.02 -14.74
C ARG A 36 15.97 16.24 -15.22
N ARG A 37 16.75 15.16 -15.37
CA ARG A 37 18.14 15.18 -15.87
C ARG A 37 18.30 15.77 -17.30
N LEU A 38 17.25 15.73 -18.12
CA LEU A 38 17.24 16.23 -19.49
C LEU A 38 16.26 17.39 -19.70
N ALA A 39 15.48 17.77 -18.68
CA ALA A 39 14.50 18.83 -18.78
C ALA A 39 15.12 20.12 -19.38
N ASN A 40 14.37 20.77 -20.26
CA ASN A 40 14.73 21.97 -21.02
C ASN A 40 15.89 21.84 -22.02
N LYS A 41 16.54 20.67 -22.14
CA LYS A 41 17.56 20.44 -23.17
C LYS A 41 16.92 20.22 -24.54
N ARG A 42 17.55 20.76 -25.58
CA ARG A 42 17.10 20.56 -26.97
C ARG A 42 17.35 19.11 -27.39
N ILE A 43 16.35 18.46 -27.98
CA ILE A 43 16.42 17.03 -28.32
C ILE A 43 17.60 16.74 -29.25
N SER A 44 17.80 17.57 -30.28
CA SER A 44 18.91 17.42 -31.24
C SER A 44 20.30 17.53 -30.63
N GLN A 45 20.45 18.22 -29.48
CA GLN A 45 21.73 18.46 -28.83
C GLN A 45 22.09 17.39 -27.78
N ILE A 46 21.20 16.42 -27.53
CA ILE A 46 21.42 15.36 -26.55
C ILE A 46 22.04 14.15 -27.24
N LYS A 47 23.20 13.71 -26.76
CA LYS A 47 23.84 12.47 -27.26
C LYS A 47 22.95 11.26 -26.99
N SER A 48 22.79 10.37 -27.96
CA SER A 48 21.91 9.19 -27.91
C SER A 48 22.11 8.33 -26.66
N LYS A 49 23.35 8.18 -26.18
CA LYS A 49 23.69 7.43 -24.95
C LYS A 49 23.10 7.98 -23.64
N LYS A 50 22.57 9.21 -23.68
CA LYS A 50 21.90 9.86 -22.54
C LYS A 50 20.40 9.54 -22.50
N PHE A 51 19.81 8.98 -23.56
CA PHE A 51 18.44 8.49 -23.56
C PHE A 51 18.44 7.08 -22.95
N ARG A 52 17.96 6.97 -21.72
CA ARG A 52 17.97 5.72 -20.93
C ARG A 52 16.63 5.57 -20.24
N CYS A 53 16.16 4.33 -20.15
CA CYS A 53 15.00 3.97 -19.36
C CYS A 53 15.42 3.36 -18.04
N SER A 54 14.71 3.72 -16.98
CA SER A 54 14.90 3.27 -15.60
C SER A 54 13.91 2.17 -15.18
N GLY A 55 13.24 1.52 -16.15
CA GLY A 55 12.23 0.48 -15.94
C GLY A 55 10.81 1.01 -15.69
N SER A 56 10.66 2.20 -15.09
CA SER A 56 9.36 2.89 -14.99
C SER A 56 8.95 3.57 -16.29
N GLU A 57 9.93 4.03 -17.08
CA GLU A 57 9.74 4.68 -18.39
C GLU A 57 9.39 3.66 -19.49
N ASP A 58 9.92 2.42 -19.40
CA ASP A 58 9.61 1.32 -20.34
C ASP A 58 8.12 1.01 -20.42
N TYR A 59 7.38 1.15 -19.32
CA TYR A 59 5.97 0.77 -19.30
C TYR A 59 5.09 1.75 -20.09
N ARG A 60 5.34 3.06 -19.99
CA ARG A 60 4.53 4.09 -20.67
C ARG A 60 4.66 4.03 -22.18
N SER A 61 5.85 3.68 -22.65
CA SER A 61 6.23 3.69 -24.06
C SER A 61 6.17 2.29 -24.70
N ARG A 62 6.07 1.20 -23.92
CA ARG A 62 5.84 -0.15 -24.45
C ARG A 62 4.55 -0.26 -25.26
N PHE A 63 3.56 0.57 -24.93
CA PHE A 63 2.27 0.63 -25.62
C PHE A 63 2.21 1.76 -26.67
N SER A 64 3.35 2.37 -27.03
CA SER A 64 3.41 3.46 -28.02
C SER A 64 3.06 3.07 -29.46
N SER A 65 2.82 1.78 -29.73
CA SER A 65 2.26 1.29 -30.99
C SER A 65 0.82 1.76 -31.22
N GLU A 66 0.12 2.18 -30.16
CA GLU A 66 -1.18 2.83 -30.23
C GLU A 66 -1.00 4.29 -29.81
N CYS A 67 -1.58 5.23 -30.56
CA CYS A 67 -1.55 6.67 -30.22
C CYS A 67 -2.42 6.91 -28.97
N PHE A 68 -1.92 6.49 -27.82
CA PHE A 68 -2.62 6.52 -26.54
C PHE A 68 -2.36 7.86 -25.85
N MET A 69 -3.37 8.71 -25.85
CA MET A 69 -3.41 9.93 -25.04
C MET A 69 -3.66 9.53 -23.59
N ASP A 70 -2.58 9.23 -22.88
CA ASP A 70 -2.63 8.94 -21.46
C ASP A 70 -3.23 10.12 -20.68
N LEU A 71 -4.04 9.81 -19.68
CA LEU A 71 -4.63 10.83 -18.81
C LEU A 71 -3.53 11.74 -18.22
N VAL A 72 -3.78 13.05 -18.28
CA VAL A 72 -2.88 14.08 -17.75
C VAL A 72 -2.69 13.85 -16.25
N CYS A 73 -1.45 14.03 -15.79
CA CYS A 73 -1.14 13.94 -14.36
C CYS A 73 -2.07 14.87 -13.55
N PRO A 74 -2.67 14.41 -12.43
CA PRO A 74 -3.56 15.26 -11.65
C PRO A 74 -2.85 16.55 -11.20
N GLU A 75 -3.54 17.68 -11.20
CA GLU A 75 -2.93 19.01 -10.98
C GLU A 75 -2.13 19.14 -9.67
N LYS A 76 -2.59 18.48 -8.61
CA LYS A 76 -1.92 18.46 -7.31
C LYS A 76 -0.83 17.40 -7.19
N CYS A 77 -0.61 16.60 -8.22
CA CYS A 77 0.28 15.46 -8.17
C CYS A 77 1.49 15.64 -9.10
N ARG A 78 2.54 14.88 -8.83
CA ARG A 78 3.72 14.77 -9.67
C ARG A 78 3.81 13.35 -10.20
N CYS A 79 3.91 13.21 -11.52
CA CYS A 79 4.02 11.91 -12.17
C CYS A 79 5.45 11.72 -12.70
N GLU A 80 6.14 10.66 -12.25
CA GLU A 80 7.48 10.30 -12.68
C GLU A 80 7.53 8.81 -13.03
N GLY A 81 7.77 8.49 -14.30
CA GLY A 81 7.61 7.13 -14.81
C GLY A 81 6.18 6.63 -14.59
N THR A 82 6.03 5.53 -13.85
CA THR A 82 4.74 4.93 -13.44
C THR A 82 4.31 5.27 -12.01
N ILE A 83 5.01 6.19 -11.37
CA ILE A 83 4.72 6.64 -10.00
C ILE A 83 3.89 7.91 -10.09
N VAL A 84 2.74 7.92 -9.41
CA VAL A 84 1.91 9.11 -9.22
C VAL A 84 2.01 9.53 -7.76
N ASP A 85 2.71 10.64 -7.53
CA ASP A 85 2.99 11.18 -6.21
C ASP A 85 2.09 12.38 -5.91
N CYS A 86 1.09 12.14 -5.07
CA CYS A 86 0.11 13.11 -4.58
C CYS A 86 0.30 13.40 -3.08
N SER A 87 1.50 13.15 -2.55
CA SER A 87 1.78 13.25 -1.10
C SER A 87 1.83 14.71 -0.62
N ASN A 88 1.39 14.98 0.61
CA ASN A 88 1.43 16.32 1.22
C ASN A 88 0.72 17.41 0.40
N GLN A 89 -0.49 17.11 -0.06
CA GLN A 89 -1.29 17.99 -0.93
C GLN A 89 -2.60 18.45 -0.29
N LYS A 90 -2.77 18.17 1.02
CA LYS A 90 -4.00 18.44 1.79
C LYS A 90 -5.24 17.85 1.11
N LEU A 91 -5.09 16.67 0.51
CA LEU A 91 -6.19 15.99 -0.18
C LEU A 91 -7.15 15.40 0.85
N ALA A 92 -8.43 15.75 0.75
CA ALA A 92 -9.49 15.13 1.54
C ALA A 92 -10.02 13.82 0.92
N ARG A 93 -9.72 13.57 -0.37
CA ARG A 93 -10.16 12.40 -1.12
C ARG A 93 -9.12 12.00 -2.17
N ILE A 94 -9.19 10.74 -2.61
CA ILE A 94 -8.39 10.25 -3.74
C ILE A 94 -8.76 11.01 -5.02
N PRO A 95 -7.80 11.51 -5.82
CA PRO A 95 -8.08 12.16 -7.10
C PRO A 95 -8.86 11.25 -8.05
N SER A 96 -9.90 11.75 -8.72
CA SER A 96 -10.76 10.96 -9.61
C SER A 96 -10.12 10.57 -10.94
N HIS A 97 -9.08 11.28 -11.36
CA HIS A 97 -8.41 11.10 -12.65
C HIS A 97 -6.97 10.67 -12.41
N LEU A 98 -6.74 9.35 -12.38
CA LEU A 98 -5.41 8.77 -12.30
C LEU A 98 -5.03 8.16 -13.66
N PRO A 99 -3.77 8.32 -14.10
CA PRO A 99 -3.30 7.69 -15.33
C PRO A 99 -3.28 6.16 -15.26
N GLU A 100 -3.62 5.48 -16.35
CA GLU A 100 -3.84 4.01 -16.38
C GLU A 100 -2.55 3.18 -16.22
N TYR A 101 -1.41 3.76 -16.59
CA TYR A 101 -0.08 3.15 -16.41
C TYR A 101 0.41 3.15 -14.96
N VAL A 102 -0.29 3.78 -14.01
CA VAL A 102 0.20 3.90 -12.64
C VAL A 102 0.44 2.53 -12.01
N THR A 103 1.64 2.34 -11.46
CA THR A 103 2.03 1.14 -10.71
C THR A 103 2.20 1.42 -9.22
N ASP A 104 2.54 2.65 -8.85
CA ASP A 104 2.76 3.11 -7.47
C ASP A 104 2.01 4.44 -7.25
N LEU A 105 0.98 4.41 -6.41
CA LEU A 105 0.17 5.57 -6.05
C LEU A 105 0.50 6.02 -4.63
N ARG A 106 1.06 7.22 -4.50
CA ARG A 106 1.44 7.80 -3.21
C ARG A 106 0.47 8.92 -2.83
N LEU A 107 -0.25 8.70 -1.75
CA LEU A 107 -1.26 9.60 -1.18
C LEU A 107 -0.97 9.85 0.31
N ASN A 108 0.27 9.61 0.75
CA ASN A 108 0.65 9.80 2.15
C ASN A 108 0.67 11.27 2.56
N ASP A 109 0.55 11.51 3.87
CA ASP A 109 0.58 12.86 4.47
C ASP A 109 -0.52 13.76 3.91
N ASN A 110 -1.74 13.24 3.80
CA ASN A 110 -2.92 13.96 3.34
C ASN A 110 -4.01 13.96 4.44
N GLU A 111 -5.23 14.37 4.08
CA GLU A 111 -6.34 14.54 5.01
C GLU A 111 -7.52 13.62 4.69
N VAL A 112 -7.26 12.49 4.02
CA VAL A 112 -8.30 11.54 3.65
C VAL A 112 -8.86 10.90 4.90
N SER A 113 -10.18 11.02 5.12
CA SER A 113 -10.86 10.49 6.31
C SER A 113 -11.68 9.23 6.04
N VAL A 114 -12.19 9.09 4.83
CA VAL A 114 -13.02 7.95 4.40
C VAL A 114 -12.55 7.48 3.03
N LEU A 115 -12.39 6.17 2.87
CA LEU A 115 -12.19 5.56 1.56
C LEU A 115 -13.53 5.14 0.97
N GLU A 116 -13.97 5.86 -0.06
CA GLU A 116 -15.25 5.62 -0.75
C GLU A 116 -15.13 4.57 -1.86
N ALA A 117 -16.23 3.87 -2.12
CA ALA A 117 -16.37 2.90 -3.21
C ALA A 117 -16.60 3.60 -4.57
N THR A 118 -15.58 4.34 -5.03
CA THR A 118 -15.63 5.09 -6.29
C THR A 118 -15.39 4.22 -7.52
N GLY A 119 -14.84 3.01 -7.34
CA GLY A 119 -14.47 2.12 -8.44
C GLY A 119 -13.25 2.59 -9.24
N ILE A 120 -12.49 3.57 -8.74
CA ILE A 120 -11.33 4.13 -9.44
C ILE A 120 -10.28 3.08 -9.81
N PHE A 121 -10.06 2.09 -8.94
CA PHE A 121 -9.05 1.05 -9.14
C PHE A 121 -9.41 0.06 -10.26
N LYS A 122 -10.67 0.00 -10.72
CA LYS A 122 -11.06 -0.80 -11.89
C LYS A 122 -10.37 -0.34 -13.18
N LYS A 123 -9.98 0.94 -13.24
CA LYS A 123 -9.29 1.56 -14.38
C LYS A 123 -7.76 1.54 -14.24
N LEU A 124 -7.23 0.90 -13.20
CA LEU A 124 -5.80 0.90 -12.88
C LEU A 124 -5.26 -0.54 -12.84
N PRO A 125 -5.30 -1.29 -13.97
CA PRO A 125 -4.98 -2.72 -13.98
C PRO A 125 -3.53 -3.02 -13.56
N ASN A 126 -2.64 -2.03 -13.64
CA ASN A 126 -1.21 -2.18 -13.37
C ASN A 126 -0.79 -1.76 -11.96
N LEU A 127 -1.71 -1.23 -11.18
CA LEU A 127 -1.42 -0.72 -9.85
C LEU A 127 -0.93 -1.85 -8.93
N ARG A 128 0.27 -1.69 -8.36
CA ARG A 128 0.89 -2.67 -7.45
C ARG A 128 0.97 -2.17 -6.02
N LYS A 129 1.08 -0.85 -5.83
CA LYS A 129 1.30 -0.25 -4.52
C LYS A 129 0.39 0.95 -4.30
N ILE A 130 -0.25 0.97 -3.13
CA ILE A 130 -1.04 2.11 -2.65
C ILE A 130 -0.46 2.53 -1.29
N ASN A 131 0.02 3.76 -1.22
CA ASN A 131 0.46 4.36 0.04
C ASN A 131 -0.53 5.43 0.52
N LEU A 132 -1.27 5.11 1.58
CA LEU A 132 -2.24 5.98 2.27
C LEU A 132 -1.78 6.29 3.71
N SER A 133 -0.48 6.16 3.99
CA SER A 133 0.06 6.40 5.32
C SER A 133 -0.12 7.85 5.77
N ASN A 134 -0.20 8.10 7.07
CA ASN A 134 -0.32 9.44 7.66
C ASN A 134 -1.50 10.23 7.08
N ASN A 135 -2.67 9.60 7.04
CA ASN A 135 -3.93 10.26 6.71
C ASN A 135 -4.83 10.31 7.96
N LYS A 136 -6.10 10.65 7.79
CA LYS A 136 -7.10 10.71 8.87
C LYS A 136 -8.13 9.57 8.74
N ILE A 137 -7.76 8.45 8.10
CA ILE A 137 -8.72 7.42 7.70
C ILE A 137 -9.31 6.75 8.93
N LYS A 138 -10.62 6.88 9.09
CA LYS A 138 -11.42 6.24 10.14
C LYS A 138 -12.27 5.09 9.61
N GLU A 139 -12.68 5.19 8.36
CA GLU A 139 -13.62 4.27 7.73
C GLU A 139 -13.19 3.92 6.30
N MET A 140 -13.33 2.64 5.95
CA MET A 140 -13.16 2.14 4.59
C MET A 140 -14.47 1.47 4.16
N ARG A 141 -15.12 1.99 3.12
CA ARG A 141 -16.37 1.42 2.61
C ARG A 141 -16.11 0.09 1.93
N GLU A 142 -17.07 -0.83 2.03
CA GLU A 142 -17.03 -2.07 1.23
C GLU A 142 -16.95 -1.70 -0.27
N GLY A 143 -16.03 -2.34 -0.99
CA GLY A 143 -15.80 -2.07 -2.41
C GLY A 143 -14.90 -0.86 -2.69
N ALA A 144 -14.33 -0.20 -1.66
CA ALA A 144 -13.33 0.86 -1.85
C ALA A 144 -12.14 0.42 -2.73
N PHE A 145 -11.78 -0.86 -2.70
CA PHE A 145 -10.69 -1.46 -3.48
C PHE A 145 -11.16 -2.40 -4.59
N ASP A 146 -12.43 -2.32 -5.01
CA ASP A 146 -12.94 -3.14 -6.11
C ASP A 146 -12.14 -2.91 -7.40
N GLY A 147 -11.71 -4.00 -8.04
CA GLY A 147 -10.86 -3.96 -9.24
C GLY A 147 -9.36 -3.89 -8.95
N ALA A 148 -8.94 -3.70 -7.70
CA ALA A 148 -7.53 -3.59 -7.31
C ALA A 148 -6.82 -4.95 -7.15
N ALA A 149 -7.17 -5.97 -7.95
CA ALA A 149 -6.64 -7.34 -7.82
C ALA A 149 -5.12 -7.43 -8.06
N SER A 150 -4.57 -6.46 -8.80
CA SER A 150 -3.15 -6.32 -9.12
C SER A 150 -2.30 -5.79 -7.96
N VAL A 151 -2.92 -5.18 -6.94
CA VAL A 151 -2.24 -4.53 -5.82
C VAL A 151 -1.63 -5.58 -4.90
N GLN A 152 -0.34 -5.39 -4.57
CA GLN A 152 0.46 -6.27 -3.74
C GLN A 152 0.78 -5.63 -2.38
N GLU A 153 0.87 -4.31 -2.32
CA GLU A 153 1.21 -3.58 -1.10
C GLU A 153 0.19 -2.48 -0.81
N LEU A 154 -0.40 -2.53 0.39
CA LEU A 154 -1.28 -1.49 0.91
C LEU A 154 -0.70 -0.96 2.23
N MET A 155 -0.39 0.34 2.24
CA MET A 155 0.13 1.03 3.42
C MET A 155 -0.94 1.95 4.01
N LEU A 156 -1.39 1.63 5.23
CA LEU A 156 -2.37 2.39 6.01
C LEU A 156 -1.76 2.83 7.36
N THR A 157 -0.43 2.95 7.43
CA THR A 157 0.28 3.29 8.67
C THR A 157 -0.05 4.70 9.13
N GLY A 158 -0.24 4.93 10.44
CA GLY A 158 -0.51 6.28 10.95
C GLY A 158 -1.87 6.82 10.52
N ASN A 159 -2.93 6.01 10.69
CA ASN A 159 -4.31 6.41 10.44
C ASN A 159 -5.14 6.28 11.74
N GLN A 160 -6.46 6.37 11.65
CA GLN A 160 -7.38 6.40 12.79
C GLN A 160 -8.38 5.23 12.72
N LEU A 161 -7.96 4.09 12.17
CA LEU A 161 -8.82 2.90 12.07
C LEU A 161 -9.01 2.28 13.46
N GLU A 162 -10.26 2.25 13.93
CA GLU A 162 -10.64 1.59 15.20
C GLU A 162 -11.07 0.13 15.00
N THR A 163 -11.68 -0.17 13.85
CA THR A 163 -12.13 -1.50 13.47
C THR A 163 -11.73 -1.81 12.03
N VAL A 164 -11.57 -3.12 11.76
CA VAL A 164 -11.22 -3.62 10.43
C VAL A 164 -12.03 -4.90 10.18
N HIS A 165 -12.59 -5.01 8.98
CA HIS A 165 -13.39 -6.15 8.52
C HIS A 165 -12.91 -6.62 7.15
N GLY A 166 -12.96 -7.92 6.86
CA GLY A 166 -12.46 -8.49 5.60
C GLY A 166 -13.12 -7.87 4.36
N ARG A 167 -14.41 -7.50 4.47
CA ARG A 167 -15.15 -6.79 3.41
C ARG A 167 -14.56 -5.44 3.03
N MET A 168 -13.84 -4.77 3.93
CA MET A 168 -13.14 -3.51 3.62
C MET A 168 -12.00 -3.72 2.62
N PHE A 169 -11.43 -4.93 2.54
CA PHE A 169 -10.33 -5.27 1.62
C PHE A 169 -10.81 -6.06 0.40
N ARG A 170 -12.12 -6.15 0.19
CA ARG A 170 -12.69 -6.79 -1.01
C ARG A 170 -12.08 -6.16 -2.26
N GLY A 171 -11.67 -7.02 -3.19
CA GLY A 171 -10.97 -6.65 -4.42
C GLY A 171 -9.44 -6.81 -4.36
N LEU A 172 -8.82 -6.86 -3.17
CA LEU A 172 -7.37 -6.99 -2.97
C LEU A 172 -6.89 -8.46 -2.95
N SER A 173 -7.27 -9.27 -3.92
CA SER A 173 -6.94 -10.71 -3.95
C SER A 173 -5.44 -11.01 -4.08
N GLY A 174 -4.68 -10.10 -4.68
CA GLY A 174 -3.22 -10.20 -4.86
C GLY A 174 -2.37 -9.64 -3.71
N LEU A 175 -3.00 -9.17 -2.62
CA LEU A 175 -2.30 -8.46 -1.55
C LEU A 175 -1.30 -9.36 -0.81
N LYS A 176 -0.04 -8.92 -0.75
CA LYS A 176 1.05 -9.63 -0.06
C LYS A 176 1.45 -8.92 1.23
N THR A 177 1.34 -7.60 1.25
CA THR A 177 1.84 -6.75 2.34
C THR A 177 0.75 -5.79 2.78
N LEU A 178 0.36 -5.89 4.05
CA LEU A 178 -0.62 -5.00 4.68
C LEU A 178 -0.02 -4.33 5.92
N MET A 179 0.09 -3.00 5.87
CA MET A 179 0.66 -2.20 6.97
C MET A 179 -0.44 -1.41 7.68
N LEU A 180 -0.87 -1.89 8.85
CA LEU A 180 -1.86 -1.24 9.73
C LEU A 180 -1.22 -0.66 10.99
N ARG A 181 0.10 -0.42 10.95
CA ARG A 181 0.87 0.13 12.07
C ARG A 181 0.32 1.48 12.55
N SER A 182 0.39 1.79 13.85
CA SER A 182 0.04 3.10 14.40
C SER A 182 -1.38 3.51 14.01
N ASN A 183 -2.34 2.65 14.34
CA ASN A 183 -3.79 2.87 14.22
C ASN A 183 -4.43 2.70 15.61
N LEU A 184 -5.77 2.62 15.67
CA LEU A 184 -6.53 2.53 16.92
C LEU A 184 -7.26 1.19 17.07
N ILE A 185 -6.82 0.15 16.35
CA ILE A 185 -7.51 -1.15 16.28
C ILE A 185 -7.54 -1.78 17.68
N SER A 186 -8.73 -2.11 18.18
CA SER A 186 -8.92 -2.58 19.56
C SER A 186 -9.10 -4.11 19.69
N CYS A 187 -9.57 -4.77 18.64
CA CYS A 187 -9.73 -6.22 18.62
C CYS A 187 -9.55 -6.77 17.19
N VAL A 188 -9.26 -8.06 17.10
CA VAL A 188 -9.16 -8.78 15.82
C VAL A 188 -10.01 -10.05 15.91
N SER A 189 -10.94 -10.22 14.96
CA SER A 189 -11.84 -11.37 14.87
C SER A 189 -11.51 -12.28 13.68
N ASN A 190 -12.26 -13.37 13.55
CA ASN A 190 -12.23 -14.26 12.37
C ASN A 190 -12.58 -13.54 11.05
N ASP A 191 -13.42 -12.50 11.11
CA ASP A 191 -13.83 -11.73 9.93
C ASP A 191 -12.83 -10.62 9.57
N THR A 192 -12.01 -10.14 10.51
CA THR A 192 -11.13 -8.97 10.33
C THR A 192 -10.23 -9.06 9.08
N PHE A 193 -9.65 -10.24 8.81
CA PHE A 193 -8.79 -10.49 7.65
C PHE A 193 -9.32 -11.61 6.75
N ALA A 194 -10.65 -11.79 6.74
CA ALA A 194 -11.27 -12.75 5.83
C ALA A 194 -10.96 -12.42 4.36
N GLY A 195 -10.61 -13.43 3.58
CA GLY A 195 -10.30 -13.30 2.15
C GLY A 195 -8.85 -12.89 1.81
N LEU A 196 -8.01 -12.51 2.79
CA LEU A 196 -6.62 -12.09 2.57
C LEU A 196 -5.62 -13.26 2.52
N SER A 197 -5.90 -14.29 1.72
CA SER A 197 -5.12 -15.54 1.67
C SER A 197 -3.68 -15.38 1.14
N SER A 198 -3.44 -14.35 0.32
CA SER A 198 -2.14 -14.04 -0.29
C SER A 198 -1.18 -13.26 0.63
N VAL A 199 -1.67 -12.73 1.77
CA VAL A 199 -0.88 -11.85 2.64
C VAL A 199 0.23 -12.64 3.32
N ARG A 200 1.47 -12.16 3.16
CA ARG A 200 2.70 -12.72 3.73
C ARG A 200 3.20 -11.90 4.91
N LEU A 201 3.04 -10.58 4.83
CA LEU A 201 3.44 -9.64 5.87
C LEU A 201 2.23 -8.82 6.33
N LEU A 202 1.88 -8.96 7.60
CA LEU A 202 0.87 -8.16 8.28
C LEU A 202 1.50 -7.40 9.45
N SER A 203 1.40 -6.07 9.46
CA SER A 203 1.84 -5.27 10.60
C SER A 203 0.65 -4.68 11.35
N LEU A 204 0.51 -5.06 12.62
CA LEU A 204 -0.44 -4.50 13.59
C LEU A 204 0.29 -3.81 14.75
N TYR A 205 1.56 -3.48 14.55
CA TYR A 205 2.40 -2.77 15.51
C TYR A 205 1.74 -1.48 15.99
N ASP A 206 1.85 -1.17 17.28
CA ASP A 206 1.38 0.12 17.84
C ASP A 206 -0.10 0.36 17.53
N ASN A 207 -0.93 -0.53 18.07
CA ASN A 207 -2.38 -0.43 18.03
C ASN A 207 -2.93 -0.56 19.47
N ARG A 208 -4.24 -0.73 19.62
CA ARG A 208 -4.90 -0.87 20.92
C ARG A 208 -5.45 -2.28 21.15
N ILE A 209 -4.87 -3.28 20.48
CA ILE A 209 -5.40 -4.64 20.48
C ILE A 209 -5.23 -5.25 21.88
N SER A 210 -6.36 -5.52 22.54
CA SER A 210 -6.35 -6.19 23.84
C SER A 210 -6.59 -7.69 23.73
N THR A 211 -7.30 -8.14 22.70
CA THR A 211 -7.61 -9.56 22.46
C THR A 211 -7.73 -9.87 20.97
N ILE A 212 -7.50 -11.15 20.63
CA ILE A 212 -7.64 -11.69 19.28
C ILE A 212 -8.45 -12.99 19.41
N THR A 213 -9.55 -13.11 18.68
CA THR A 213 -10.42 -14.30 18.79
C THR A 213 -9.74 -15.53 18.18
N PRO A 214 -10.03 -16.74 18.69
CA PRO A 214 -9.60 -17.98 18.07
C PRO A 214 -9.97 -18.01 16.58
N GLY A 215 -9.03 -18.39 15.73
CA GLY A 215 -9.25 -18.48 14.30
C GLY A 215 -9.08 -17.18 13.51
N ALA A 216 -8.78 -16.05 14.15
CA ALA A 216 -8.56 -14.76 13.47
C ALA A 216 -7.54 -14.77 12.32
N PHE A 217 -6.59 -15.70 12.34
CA PHE A 217 -5.52 -15.81 11.35
C PHE A 217 -5.65 -17.05 10.45
N THR A 218 -6.77 -17.79 10.47
CA THR A 218 -6.90 -19.05 9.70
C THR A 218 -6.96 -18.80 8.19
N THR A 219 -7.52 -17.67 7.78
CA THR A 219 -7.63 -17.25 6.37
C THR A 219 -6.30 -16.80 5.79
N LEU A 220 -5.36 -16.38 6.63
CA LEU A 220 -4.04 -15.86 6.26
C LEU A 220 -3.05 -17.01 5.97
N VAL A 221 -3.37 -17.85 5.00
CA VAL A 221 -2.64 -19.11 4.72
C VAL A 221 -1.18 -18.89 4.28
N SER A 222 -0.86 -17.74 3.68
CA SER A 222 0.48 -17.39 3.19
C SER A 222 1.33 -16.62 4.20
N LEU A 223 0.82 -16.39 5.42
CA LEU A 223 1.44 -15.49 6.39
C LEU A 223 2.78 -16.03 6.90
N SER A 224 3.84 -15.23 6.75
CA SER A 224 5.19 -15.56 7.21
C SER A 224 5.72 -14.59 8.27
N THR A 225 5.21 -13.36 8.27
CA THR A 225 5.59 -12.31 9.23
C THR A 225 4.35 -11.59 9.73
N ILE A 226 4.22 -11.50 11.04
CA ILE A 226 3.18 -10.72 11.70
C ILE A 226 3.81 -9.85 12.77
N ASN A 227 3.57 -8.54 12.77
CA ASN A 227 4.07 -7.69 13.85
C ASN A 227 2.92 -7.36 14.81
N LEU A 228 2.98 -7.91 16.03
CA LEU A 228 1.98 -7.69 17.09
C LEU A 228 2.51 -6.82 18.24
N LEU A 229 3.75 -6.35 18.17
CA LEU A 229 4.36 -5.56 19.26
C LEU A 229 3.61 -4.25 19.52
N ALA A 230 3.83 -3.68 20.70
CA ALA A 230 3.18 -2.43 21.14
C ALA A 230 1.65 -2.50 21.06
N ASN A 231 1.06 -3.54 21.67
CA ASN A 231 -0.37 -3.69 21.86
C ASN A 231 -0.65 -4.08 23.32
N PRO A 232 -1.73 -3.54 23.94
CA PRO A 232 -2.05 -3.78 25.35
C PRO A 232 -2.74 -5.14 25.57
N PHE A 233 -2.10 -6.24 25.20
CA PHE A 233 -2.69 -7.59 25.29
C PHE A 233 -3.12 -7.96 26.70
N ASN A 234 -4.35 -8.45 26.82
CA ASN A 234 -4.88 -9.05 28.03
C ASN A 234 -4.77 -10.58 27.94
N CYS A 235 -3.76 -11.13 28.60
CA CYS A 235 -3.45 -12.55 28.66
C CYS A 235 -4.35 -13.30 29.64
N ASN A 236 -5.66 -13.25 29.37
CA ASN A 236 -6.67 -14.03 30.05
C ASN A 236 -6.98 -15.33 29.29
N CYS A 237 -7.96 -16.11 29.76
CA CYS A 237 -8.37 -17.37 29.14
C CYS A 237 -8.72 -17.26 27.65
N HIS A 238 -9.22 -16.11 27.18
CA HIS A 238 -9.57 -15.91 25.76
C HIS A 238 -8.36 -15.77 24.84
N LEU A 239 -7.19 -15.40 25.37
CA LEU A 239 -5.96 -15.22 24.59
C LEU A 239 -5.03 -16.45 24.64
N ALA A 240 -5.35 -17.46 25.44
CA ALA A 240 -4.57 -18.68 25.64
C ALA A 240 -4.17 -19.38 24.32
N TRP A 241 -5.08 -19.38 23.33
CA TRP A 241 -4.83 -19.97 22.02
C TRP A 241 -3.70 -19.27 21.26
N LEU A 242 -3.54 -17.95 21.45
CA LEU A 242 -2.53 -17.15 20.74
C LEU A 242 -1.13 -17.53 21.20
N GLY A 243 -0.92 -17.73 22.51
CA GLY A 243 0.36 -18.24 23.03
C GLY A 243 0.72 -19.60 22.43
N LYS A 244 -0.24 -20.53 22.38
CA LYS A 244 -0.06 -21.83 21.72
C LYS A 244 0.25 -21.68 20.22
N TRP A 245 -0.45 -20.77 19.55
CA TRP A 245 -0.28 -20.51 18.11
C TRP A 245 1.11 -19.94 17.80
N LEU A 246 1.57 -18.95 18.55
CA LEU A 246 2.90 -18.32 18.42
C LEU A 246 4.02 -19.34 18.63
N ARG A 247 3.91 -20.19 19.64
CA ARG A 247 4.92 -21.23 19.92
C ARG A 247 4.99 -22.31 18.84
N LYS A 248 3.84 -22.69 18.25
CA LYS A 248 3.77 -23.78 17.26
C LYS A 248 4.13 -23.30 15.84
N ARG A 249 3.80 -22.06 15.50
CA ARG A 249 4.04 -21.49 14.16
C ARG A 249 5.44 -20.91 14.09
N ARG A 250 6.22 -21.30 13.07
CA ARG A 250 7.50 -20.66 12.73
C ARG A 250 7.25 -19.33 12.02
N ILE A 251 6.62 -18.38 12.71
CA ILE A 251 6.29 -17.06 12.17
C ILE A 251 7.10 -15.99 12.89
N VAL A 252 7.58 -14.99 12.17
CA VAL A 252 8.28 -13.85 12.78
C VAL A 252 7.22 -12.94 13.40
N SER A 253 7.09 -12.97 14.73
CA SER A 253 6.04 -12.25 15.49
C SER A 253 6.52 -10.98 16.21
N GLY A 254 7.84 -10.84 16.39
CA GLY A 254 8.45 -9.82 17.26
C GLY A 254 8.38 -10.14 18.76
N ASN A 255 7.81 -11.29 19.15
CA ASN A 255 7.61 -11.72 20.54
C ASN A 255 6.71 -10.76 21.37
N PRO A 256 5.40 -10.67 21.04
CA PRO A 256 4.47 -9.79 21.75
C PRO A 256 4.36 -10.16 23.23
N ARG A 257 4.17 -9.14 24.07
CA ARG A 257 4.14 -9.25 25.54
C ARG A 257 2.76 -8.95 26.08
N CYS A 258 2.42 -9.61 27.19
CA CYS A 258 1.22 -9.35 27.96
C CYS A 258 1.31 -7.98 28.64
N GLN A 259 0.22 -7.22 28.64
CA GLN A 259 0.08 -5.98 29.41
C GLN A 259 -0.82 -6.18 30.64
N LYS A 260 -1.78 -7.10 30.54
CA LYS A 260 -2.66 -7.54 31.62
C LYS A 260 -2.73 -9.08 31.63
N PRO A 261 -3.08 -9.70 32.76
CA PRO A 261 -3.15 -9.13 34.11
C PRO A 261 -1.77 -8.68 34.64
N PHE A 262 -1.74 -7.96 35.78
CA PHE A 262 -0.52 -7.35 36.32
C PHE A 262 0.62 -8.35 36.55
N PHE A 263 0.32 -9.55 37.03
CA PHE A 263 1.31 -10.59 37.30
C PHE A 263 1.93 -11.22 36.03
N LEU A 264 1.32 -11.01 34.85
CA LEU A 264 1.87 -11.42 33.55
C LEU A 264 2.48 -10.26 32.77
N LYS A 265 2.49 -9.04 33.32
CA LYS A 265 2.93 -7.85 32.59
C LYS A 265 4.37 -7.99 32.10
N GLU A 266 4.63 -7.57 30.86
CA GLU A 266 5.88 -7.72 30.12
C GLU A 266 6.32 -9.16 29.83
N ILE A 267 5.60 -10.20 30.25
CA ILE A 267 5.93 -11.59 29.90
C ILE A 267 5.54 -11.83 28.43
N PRO A 268 6.41 -12.42 27.59
CA PRO A 268 6.04 -12.76 26.23
C PRO A 268 4.89 -13.78 26.19
N ILE A 269 3.90 -13.53 25.34
CA ILE A 269 2.64 -14.33 25.29
C ILE A 269 2.92 -15.82 25.04
N GLN A 270 3.94 -16.14 24.25
CA GLN A 270 4.31 -17.51 23.93
C GLN A 270 4.97 -18.28 25.08
N ASP A 271 5.48 -17.56 26.09
CA ASP A 271 6.22 -18.11 27.24
C ASP A 271 5.31 -18.30 28.47
N VAL A 272 4.11 -17.71 28.47
CA VAL A 272 3.12 -17.88 29.55
C VAL A 272 2.59 -19.31 29.58
N ALA A 273 2.53 -19.92 30.77
CA ALA A 273 1.98 -21.26 30.93
C ALA A 273 0.47 -21.25 30.67
N ILE A 274 -0.05 -22.32 30.06
CA ILE A 274 -1.47 -22.38 29.66
C ILE A 274 -2.44 -22.20 30.84
N GLN A 275 -2.03 -22.61 32.05
CA GLN A 275 -2.81 -22.54 33.28
C GLN A 275 -2.93 -21.11 33.82
N ASP A 276 -2.00 -20.21 33.47
CA ASP A 276 -1.99 -18.82 33.92
C ASP A 276 -2.91 -17.92 33.09
N PHE A 277 -3.37 -18.39 31.92
CA PHE A 277 -4.41 -17.74 31.14
C PHE A 277 -5.78 -18.00 31.77
N THR A 278 -6.12 -17.24 32.80
CA THR A 278 -7.38 -17.38 33.54
C THR A 278 -8.35 -16.23 33.23
N CYS A 279 -9.65 -16.45 33.44
CA CYS A 279 -10.66 -15.40 33.45
C CYS A 279 -11.35 -15.47 34.82
N GLU A 280 -11.46 -14.34 35.52
CA GLU A 280 -12.21 -14.31 36.78
C GLU A 280 -13.71 -14.55 36.49
N GLY A 281 -14.30 -15.57 37.12
CA GLY A 281 -15.74 -15.77 37.19
C GLY A 281 -16.40 -16.48 36.00
N VAL A 282 -16.29 -17.81 35.93
CA VAL A 282 -17.45 -18.65 35.58
C VAL A 282 -17.69 -19.58 36.76
N LYS A 283 -18.39 -19.08 37.78
CA LYS A 283 -19.21 -19.99 38.59
C LYS A 283 -20.33 -20.43 37.67
N LEU A 284 -20.24 -21.66 37.17
CA LEU A 284 -21.44 -22.40 36.79
C LEU A 284 -22.27 -22.47 38.07
N GLU A 285 -23.34 -21.67 38.15
CA GLU A 285 -24.35 -21.90 39.18
C GLU A 285 -24.95 -23.30 39.00
N PRO A 286 -25.27 -23.98 40.12
CA PRO A 286 -25.48 -25.42 40.19
C PRO A 286 -26.67 -25.94 39.37
#